data_AF-A0A448Z8L7-F1
#
_entry.id   AF-A0A448Z8L7-F1
#
_cell.length_a   1.000
_cell.length_b   1.000
_cell.length_c   1.000
_cell.angle_alpha   90.00
_cell.angle_beta   90.00
_cell.angle_gamma   90.00
#
_symmetry.space_group_name_H-M   'P 1'
#
loop_
_entity.id
_entity.type
_entity.pdbx_description
1 polymer ?
#
loop_
_entity_poly.entity_id
_entity_poly.type
_entity_poly.pdbx_seq_one_letter_code
_entity_poly.pdbx_strand_id
1 'polypeptide(L)'
;MSQISTNSTKKAIKVSLKALLLIPAILSLFVVFLSSKQFAKTSPFVGIDSASWERFSTVFSKSSIPACDNYPWKESENLVGDCAGSLTVFKGDPATVSSVETCATACCESDDCVTWQFRKDVGCLHGGDVRIGMEKDGPASWCSDHAPRKWEGQYVMQRAHGQIVKNKEETGACSLDTWNPNEQPGQCFGLGDVKKTRKDDKSVLLNSARACMEACCAEEDCGAWQFQSGLGCFYHARMHGCIDTSDPTVFEPFVGRRKFRSSREYVDMKGKPWSQKLE
;
A
#
# COMPACT_ATOMS: atom_id res chain seq x y z
N MET A 1 19.46 47.11 79.25
CA MET A 1 19.46 46.94 77.78
C MET A 1 19.30 45.47 77.48
N SER A 2 18.33 45.16 76.62
CA SER A 2 17.74 43.84 76.40
C SER A 2 18.70 42.79 75.86
N GLN A 3 18.60 41.56 76.40
CA GLN A 3 19.09 40.36 75.72
C GLN A 3 17.91 39.43 75.44
N ILE A 4 17.64 39.23 74.15
CA ILE A 4 16.66 38.32 73.59
C ILE A 4 17.31 36.94 73.52
N SER A 5 16.75 35.97 74.26
CA SER A 5 17.15 34.56 74.20
C SER A 5 16.21 33.80 73.27
N THR A 6 16.72 33.33 72.13
CA THR A 6 15.99 32.51 71.16
C THR A 6 16.19 31.02 71.47
N ASN A 7 15.13 30.36 71.95
CA ASN A 7 15.10 28.90 72.12
C ASN A 7 14.72 28.22 70.79
N SER A 8 15.71 27.58 70.15
CA SER A 8 15.53 26.73 68.96
C SER A 8 15.34 25.27 69.39
N THR A 9 14.10 24.81 69.49
CA THR A 9 13.77 23.39 69.65
C THR A 9 13.97 22.63 68.33
N LYS A 10 15.08 21.90 68.21
CA LYS A 10 15.31 20.92 67.13
C LYS A 10 14.53 19.64 67.45
N LYS A 11 13.41 19.39 66.75
CA LYS A 11 12.75 18.08 66.73
C LYS A 11 13.55 17.13 65.84
N ALA A 12 14.19 16.13 66.44
CA ALA A 12 14.82 15.04 65.71
C ALA A 12 13.74 14.12 65.12
N ILE A 13 13.62 14.11 63.79
CA ILE A 13 12.76 13.19 63.06
C ILE A 13 13.44 11.82 63.07
N LYS A 14 12.91 10.87 63.86
CA LYS A 14 13.28 9.46 63.79
C LYS A 14 12.74 8.87 62.49
N VAL A 15 13.55 8.91 61.43
CA VAL A 15 13.26 8.21 60.18
C VAL A 15 13.48 6.71 60.44
N SER A 16 12.42 5.93 60.29
CA SER A 16 12.46 4.47 60.40
C SER A 16 13.40 3.90 59.34
N LEU A 17 14.36 3.08 59.74
CA LEU A 17 15.37 2.45 58.87
C LEU A 17 14.72 1.65 57.72
N LYS A 18 13.47 1.20 57.89
CA LYS A 18 12.69 0.53 56.84
C LYS A 18 12.32 1.45 55.66
N ALA A 19 12.20 2.76 55.90
CA ALA A 19 11.94 3.74 54.85
C ALA A 19 13.17 3.98 53.96
N LEU A 20 14.38 3.78 54.48
CA LEU A 20 15.63 3.96 53.73
C LEU A 20 15.87 2.83 52.71
N LEU A 21 15.36 1.62 52.98
CA LEU A 21 15.52 0.45 52.09
C LEU A 21 14.62 0.47 50.86
N LEU A 22 13.58 1.32 50.83
CA LEU A 22 12.65 1.42 49.69
C LEU A 22 13.06 2.47 48.65
N ILE A 23 13.97 3.37 49.01
CA ILE A 23 14.42 4.48 48.14
C ILE A 23 15.08 3.97 46.84
N PRO A 24 15.93 2.92 46.84
CA PRO A 24 16.54 2.43 45.61
C PRO A 24 15.50 1.86 44.64
N ALA A 25 14.51 1.12 45.14
CA ALA A 25 13.49 0.48 44.30
C ALA A 25 12.55 1.51 43.64
N ILE A 26 12.21 2.58 44.35
CA ILE A 26 11.35 3.65 43.82
C ILE A 26 12.11 4.50 42.79
N LEU A 27 13.40 4.76 43.00
CA LEU A 27 14.24 5.45 42.01
C LEU A 27 14.44 4.64 40.73
N SER A 28 14.60 3.31 40.81
CA SER A 28 14.69 2.43 39.64
C SER A 28 13.43 2.46 38.79
N LEU A 29 12.25 2.46 39.43
CA LEU A 29 10.96 2.59 38.74
C LEU A 29 10.79 3.95 38.06
N PHE A 30 11.27 5.04 38.69
CA PHE A 30 11.20 6.38 38.10
C PHE A 30 12.11 6.56 36.89
N VAL A 31 13.30 5.95 36.88
CA VAL A 31 14.22 6.00 35.72
C VAL A 31 13.66 5.22 34.52
N VAL A 32 13.03 4.06 34.75
CA VAL A 32 12.34 3.32 33.68
C VAL A 32 11.16 4.13 33.13
N PHE A 33 10.35 4.75 34.00
CA PHE A 33 9.19 5.55 33.57
C PHE A 33 9.57 6.83 32.82
N LEU A 34 10.73 7.42 33.11
CA LEU A 34 11.25 8.59 32.38
C LEU A 34 11.87 8.20 31.03
N SER A 35 12.54 7.05 30.93
CA SER A 35 13.02 6.51 29.64
C SER A 35 11.88 6.12 28.69
N SER A 36 10.72 5.67 29.21
CA SER A 36 9.56 5.33 28.37
C SER A 36 8.86 6.57 27.78
N LYS A 37 9.03 7.76 28.35
CA LYS A 37 8.36 8.99 27.85
C LYS A 37 9.13 9.73 26.76
N GLN A 38 10.39 9.39 26.51
CA GLN A 38 11.17 10.02 25.43
C GLN A 38 10.98 9.37 24.05
N PHE A 39 10.32 8.21 23.94
CA PHE A 39 10.07 7.54 22.66
C PHE A 39 8.71 7.84 22.01
N ALA A 40 7.84 8.64 22.64
CA ALA A 40 6.48 8.88 22.14
C ALA A 40 6.33 10.13 21.25
N LYS A 41 7.43 10.71 20.72
CA LYS A 41 7.35 12.01 20.04
C LYS A 41 8.20 12.16 18.78
N THR A 42 8.16 11.17 17.91
CA THR A 42 8.32 11.35 16.45
C THR A 42 7.78 10.09 15.79
N SER A 43 6.47 10.05 15.56
CA SER A 43 5.97 9.27 14.43
C SER A 43 6.41 10.05 13.19
N PRO A 44 7.31 9.51 12.35
CA PRO A 44 7.48 10.09 11.03
C PRO A 44 6.18 9.80 10.31
N PHE A 45 5.35 10.84 10.19
CA PHE A 45 4.32 10.84 9.16
C PHE A 45 5.12 10.76 7.86
N VAL A 46 5.26 9.55 7.32
CA VAL A 46 5.77 9.31 5.97
C VAL A 46 4.68 9.87 5.06
N GLY A 47 4.75 11.19 4.85
CA GLY A 47 4.04 11.86 3.79
C GLY A 47 4.38 11.12 2.52
N ILE A 48 3.34 10.87 1.72
CA ILE A 48 3.46 10.36 0.37
C ILE A 48 4.58 11.14 -0.30
N ASP A 49 5.66 10.46 -0.65
CA ASP A 49 6.84 11.07 -1.24
C ASP A 49 6.40 11.69 -2.57
N SER A 50 6.22 13.01 -2.60
CA SER A 50 5.91 13.78 -3.82
C SER A 50 6.94 13.47 -4.92
N ALA A 51 8.15 13.11 -4.50
CA ALA A 51 9.23 12.61 -5.32
C ALA A 51 8.87 11.38 -6.18
N SER A 52 7.96 10.51 -5.75
CA SER A 52 7.55 9.34 -6.53
C SER A 52 6.67 9.72 -7.73
N TRP A 53 5.74 10.67 -7.52
CA TRP A 53 4.90 11.21 -8.60
C TRP A 53 5.70 12.10 -9.56
N GLU A 54 6.65 12.88 -9.06
CA GLU A 54 7.56 13.67 -9.91
C GLU A 54 8.47 12.79 -10.77
N ARG A 55 9.00 11.68 -10.22
CA ARG A 55 9.73 10.68 -11.01
C ARG A 55 8.85 10.03 -12.06
N PHE A 56 7.62 9.65 -11.71
CA PHE A 56 6.66 9.07 -12.65
C PHE A 56 6.41 9.99 -13.84
N SER A 57 6.13 11.27 -13.57
CA SER A 57 5.86 12.29 -14.60
C SER A 57 7.08 12.49 -15.51
N THR A 58 8.28 12.44 -14.94
CA THR A 58 9.54 12.59 -15.69
C THR A 58 9.81 11.38 -16.61
N VAL A 59 9.51 10.16 -16.17
CA VAL A 59 9.69 8.95 -16.99
C VAL A 59 8.70 8.94 -18.17
N PHE A 60 7.43 9.25 -17.93
CA PHE A 60 6.42 9.35 -19.00
C PHE A 60 6.71 10.49 -19.97
N SER A 61 7.26 11.61 -19.48
CA SER A 61 7.67 12.73 -20.35
C SER A 61 8.88 12.42 -21.23
N LYS A 62 9.69 11.41 -20.88
CA LYS A 62 10.96 11.12 -21.58
C LYS A 62 10.84 10.00 -22.62
N SER A 63 9.85 9.12 -22.50
CA SER A 63 9.60 8.06 -23.46
C SER A 63 8.58 8.49 -24.51
N SER A 64 9.03 8.76 -25.73
CA SER A 64 8.11 9.05 -26.84
C SER A 64 7.37 7.78 -27.25
N ILE A 65 6.08 7.71 -26.91
CA ILE A 65 5.19 6.69 -27.45
C ILE A 65 4.85 7.13 -28.89
N PRO A 66 5.20 6.35 -29.93
CA PRO A 66 4.91 6.70 -31.31
C PRO A 66 3.40 6.72 -31.57
N ALA A 67 2.97 7.55 -32.52
CA ALA A 67 1.58 7.55 -32.97
C ALA A 67 1.20 6.19 -33.61
N CYS A 68 -0.09 5.85 -33.58
CA CYS A 68 -0.59 4.65 -34.23
C CYS A 68 -1.77 5.02 -35.15
N ASP A 69 -1.47 5.41 -36.39
CA ASP A 69 -2.42 6.11 -37.25
C ASP A 69 -3.67 5.28 -37.59
N ASN A 70 -3.50 3.98 -37.82
CA ASN A 70 -4.61 3.08 -38.17
C ASN A 70 -5.52 2.79 -36.97
N TYR A 71 -4.95 2.79 -35.77
CA TYR A 71 -5.62 2.42 -34.53
C TYR A 71 -5.10 3.29 -33.38
N PRO A 72 -5.57 4.55 -33.29
CA PRO A 72 -4.97 5.53 -32.39
C PRO A 72 -5.00 5.04 -30.94
N TRP A 73 -3.91 5.33 -30.23
CA TRP A 73 -3.85 5.16 -28.79
C TRP A 73 -4.88 6.07 -28.14
N LYS A 74 -5.47 5.59 -27.04
CA LYS A 74 -6.29 6.45 -26.21
C LYS A 74 -5.42 7.45 -25.45
N GLU A 75 -5.64 8.74 -25.70
CA GLU A 75 -4.76 9.82 -25.23
C GLU A 75 -4.66 9.92 -23.70
N SER A 76 -5.70 9.54 -22.97
CA SER A 76 -5.78 9.68 -21.50
C SER A 76 -5.69 8.35 -20.72
N GLU A 77 -5.30 7.24 -21.35
CA GLU A 77 -5.21 5.94 -20.68
C GLU A 77 -3.76 5.49 -20.55
N ASN A 78 -3.16 5.74 -19.38
CA ASN A 78 -1.83 5.24 -19.01
C ASN A 78 -1.99 3.92 -18.23
N LEU A 79 -1.50 2.82 -18.81
CA LEU A 79 -1.51 1.50 -18.17
C LEU A 79 -0.30 1.36 -17.24
N VAL A 80 -0.40 2.00 -16.08
CA VAL A 80 0.70 2.14 -15.12
C VAL A 80 0.82 0.98 -14.14
N GLY A 81 -0.31 0.32 -13.86
CA GLY A 81 -0.39 -0.87 -13.00
C GLY A 81 -0.21 -2.16 -13.77
N ASP A 82 -0.13 -3.29 -13.08
CA ASP A 82 -0.06 -4.60 -13.73
C ASP A 82 -1.39 -4.98 -14.40
N CYS A 83 -1.31 -5.58 -15.58
CA CYS A 83 -2.41 -6.17 -16.34
C CYS A 83 -2.44 -7.70 -16.17
N ALA A 84 -2.61 -8.14 -14.92
CA ALA A 84 -2.44 -9.53 -14.49
C ALA A 84 -3.12 -10.55 -15.43
N GLY A 85 -2.32 -11.50 -15.94
CA GLY A 85 -2.78 -12.64 -16.76
C GLY A 85 -3.39 -12.29 -18.12
N SER A 86 -3.40 -11.00 -18.49
CA SER A 86 -4.11 -10.49 -19.67
C SER A 86 -3.16 -10.23 -20.85
N LEU A 87 -1.91 -9.88 -20.54
CA LEU A 87 -0.85 -9.65 -21.51
C LEU A 87 0.20 -10.75 -21.38
N THR A 88 0.80 -11.08 -22.52
CA THR A 88 1.87 -12.08 -22.59
C THR A 88 3.14 -11.45 -23.11
N VAL A 89 4.28 -12.01 -22.71
CA VAL A 89 5.58 -11.57 -23.23
C VAL A 89 5.56 -11.68 -24.75
N PHE A 90 5.82 -10.57 -25.42
CA PHE A 90 5.88 -10.52 -26.87
C PHE A 90 7.05 -11.39 -27.35
N LYS A 91 6.76 -12.38 -28.21
CA LYS A 91 7.73 -13.37 -28.69
C LYS A 91 8.62 -12.87 -29.84
N GLY A 92 8.71 -11.56 -30.05
CA GLY A 92 9.65 -10.98 -31.01
C GLY A 92 11.10 -11.15 -30.58
N ASP A 93 12.03 -10.73 -31.43
CA ASP A 93 13.44 -10.65 -31.07
C ASP A 93 13.61 -9.70 -29.85
N PRO A 94 14.12 -10.17 -28.70
CA PRO A 94 14.30 -9.33 -27.52
C PRO A 94 15.14 -8.07 -27.78
N ALA A 95 16.05 -8.11 -28.78
CA ALA A 95 16.81 -6.95 -29.20
C ALA A 95 15.91 -5.87 -29.83
N THR A 96 14.85 -6.27 -30.53
CA THR A 96 13.92 -5.38 -31.22
C THR A 96 12.82 -4.83 -30.34
N VAL A 97 12.57 -5.38 -29.14
CA VAL A 97 11.58 -4.86 -28.16
C VAL A 97 12.19 -4.55 -26.80
N SER A 98 13.34 -3.88 -26.81
CA SER A 98 14.11 -3.51 -25.62
C SER A 98 13.74 -2.12 -25.06
N SER A 99 12.78 -1.43 -25.66
CA SER A 99 12.36 -0.07 -25.26
C SER A 99 10.84 0.13 -25.35
N VAL A 100 10.35 1.19 -24.69
CA VAL A 100 8.95 1.66 -24.77
C VAL A 100 8.54 1.91 -26.23
N GLU A 101 9.36 2.65 -26.97
CA GLU A 101 9.08 3.03 -28.36
C GLU A 101 8.93 1.79 -29.24
N THR A 102 9.90 0.88 -29.17
CA THR A 102 9.86 -0.36 -29.94
C THR A 102 8.71 -1.29 -29.56
N CYS A 103 8.35 -1.35 -28.27
CA CYS A 103 7.22 -2.15 -27.80
C CYS A 103 5.88 -1.60 -28.32
N ALA A 104 5.73 -0.28 -28.30
CA ALA A 104 4.57 0.42 -28.83
C ALA A 104 4.46 0.26 -30.35
N THR A 105 5.55 0.43 -31.10
CA THR A 105 5.59 0.22 -32.56
C THR A 105 5.19 -1.20 -32.92
N ALA A 106 5.79 -2.20 -32.28
CA ALA A 106 5.46 -3.61 -32.51
C ALA A 106 3.98 -3.91 -32.23
N CYS A 107 3.40 -3.31 -31.19
CA CYS A 107 1.97 -3.45 -30.94
C CYS A 107 1.14 -2.72 -32.00
N CYS A 108 1.53 -1.52 -32.44
CA CYS A 108 0.80 -0.77 -33.45
C CYS A 108 0.69 -1.53 -34.78
N GLU A 109 1.78 -2.15 -35.21
CA GLU A 109 1.89 -2.93 -36.45
C GLU A 109 1.16 -4.28 -36.39
N SER A 110 0.81 -4.75 -35.19
CA SER A 110 0.07 -5.99 -35.00
C SER A 110 -1.43 -5.73 -34.87
N ASP A 111 -2.24 -6.34 -35.75
CA ASP A 111 -3.71 -6.30 -35.67
C ASP A 111 -4.24 -7.01 -34.41
N ASP A 112 -3.53 -8.03 -33.93
CA ASP A 112 -3.91 -8.81 -32.75
C ASP A 112 -3.54 -8.10 -31.43
N CYS A 113 -2.61 -7.14 -31.47
CA CYS A 113 -2.26 -6.35 -30.31
C CYS A 113 -3.22 -5.17 -30.14
N VAL A 114 -3.97 -5.15 -29.04
CA VAL A 114 -4.83 -4.03 -28.64
C VAL A 114 -4.20 -3.26 -27.48
N THR A 115 -3.51 -3.98 -26.60
CA THR A 115 -2.94 -3.47 -25.37
C THR A 115 -1.49 -3.87 -25.28
N TRP A 116 -0.63 -2.95 -24.85
CA TRP A 116 0.75 -3.25 -24.54
C TRP A 116 1.20 -2.61 -23.24
N GLN A 117 2.20 -3.23 -22.62
CA GLN A 117 2.93 -2.67 -21.49
C GLN A 117 4.42 -2.97 -21.63
N PHE A 118 5.25 -2.07 -21.13
CA PHE A 118 6.68 -2.23 -21.06
C PHE A 118 7.19 -1.85 -19.68
N ARG A 119 8.07 -2.68 -19.14
CA ARG A 119 8.91 -2.37 -17.99
C ARG A 119 10.28 -3.00 -18.22
N LYS A 120 11.36 -2.36 -17.76
CA LYS A 120 12.72 -2.75 -18.13
C LYS A 120 13.11 -4.18 -17.72
N ASP A 121 12.64 -4.62 -16.57
CA ASP A 121 12.86 -5.96 -16.00
C ASP A 121 11.95 -7.03 -16.63
N VAL A 122 10.74 -6.67 -17.03
CA VAL A 122 9.74 -7.60 -17.61
C VAL A 122 9.86 -7.72 -19.13
N GLY A 123 10.27 -6.64 -19.79
CA GLY A 123 10.24 -6.50 -21.24
C GLY A 123 8.88 -6.04 -21.76
N CYS A 124 8.65 -6.30 -23.04
CA CYS A 124 7.42 -5.93 -23.74
C CYS A 124 6.33 -7.00 -23.59
N LEU A 125 5.16 -6.59 -23.13
CA LEU A 125 3.96 -7.40 -23.00
C LEU A 125 2.91 -6.93 -24.01
N HIS A 126 2.33 -7.85 -24.77
CA HIS A 126 1.24 -7.60 -25.72
C HIS A 126 0.03 -8.47 -25.39
N GLY A 127 -1.15 -7.99 -25.74
CA GLY A 127 -2.37 -8.77 -25.64
C GLY A 127 -3.59 -8.08 -26.25
N GLY A 128 -4.73 -8.73 -26.05
CA GLY A 128 -6.03 -8.22 -26.46
C GLY A 128 -6.48 -7.03 -25.61
N ASP A 129 -7.75 -6.70 -25.73
CA ASP A 129 -8.35 -5.64 -24.92
C ASP A 129 -8.33 -6.02 -23.42
N VAL A 130 -8.38 -5.01 -22.57
CA VAL A 130 -8.31 -5.11 -21.10
C VAL A 130 -9.27 -4.10 -20.48
N ARG A 131 -9.88 -4.42 -19.35
CA ARG A 131 -10.60 -3.41 -18.54
C ARG A 131 -9.62 -2.65 -17.66
N ILE A 132 -9.86 -1.36 -17.45
CA ILE A 132 -9.07 -0.54 -16.53
C ILE A 132 -9.95 -0.17 -15.33
N GLY A 133 -9.49 -0.44 -14.12
CA GLY A 133 -10.22 -0.07 -12.89
C GLY A 133 -11.65 -0.62 -12.88
N MET A 134 -12.65 0.27 -12.77
CA MET A 134 -14.08 -0.07 -12.71
C MET A 134 -14.82 0.07 -14.04
N GLU A 135 -14.12 -0.06 -15.18
CA GLU A 135 -14.74 -0.14 -16.51
C GLU A 135 -15.78 -1.28 -16.51
N LYS A 136 -17.05 -0.95 -16.78
CA LYS A 136 -18.17 -1.88 -16.64
C LYS A 136 -18.11 -2.98 -17.67
N ASP A 137 -18.06 -2.55 -18.92
CA ASP A 137 -18.04 -3.44 -20.07
C ASP A 137 -16.59 -3.81 -20.40
N GLY A 138 -16.39 -4.95 -21.05
CA GLY A 138 -15.09 -5.38 -21.54
C GLY A 138 -14.72 -6.81 -21.22
N PRO A 139 -13.55 -7.26 -21.71
CA PRO A 139 -13.11 -8.63 -21.49
C PRO A 139 -12.82 -8.89 -20.01
N ALA A 140 -12.77 -10.17 -19.61
CA ALA A 140 -12.51 -10.54 -18.22
C ALA A 140 -11.13 -10.04 -17.73
N SER A 141 -10.18 -9.88 -18.66
CA SER A 141 -8.87 -9.25 -18.47
C SER A 141 -9.00 -7.85 -17.85
N TRP A 142 -8.13 -7.54 -16.90
CA TRP A 142 -8.14 -6.26 -16.19
C TRP A 142 -6.71 -5.77 -15.92
N CYS A 143 -6.59 -4.45 -15.80
CA CYS A 143 -5.38 -3.76 -15.40
C CYS A 143 -5.64 -2.88 -14.19
N SER A 144 -4.69 -2.86 -13.26
CA SER A 144 -4.67 -1.86 -12.20
C SER A 144 -4.50 -0.46 -12.81
N ASP A 145 -5.39 0.45 -12.44
CA ASP A 145 -5.31 1.88 -12.78
C ASP A 145 -4.26 2.63 -11.95
N HIS A 146 -3.71 1.98 -10.93
CA HIS A 146 -2.64 2.48 -10.08
C HIS A 146 -1.31 1.75 -10.34
N ALA A 147 -0.21 2.50 -10.32
CA ALA A 147 1.13 1.93 -10.40
C ALA A 147 1.39 0.98 -9.21
N PRO A 148 2.18 -0.09 -9.39
CA PRO A 148 2.55 -0.95 -8.28
C PRO A 148 3.26 -0.14 -7.19
N ARG A 149 2.91 -0.36 -5.93
CA ARG A 149 3.50 0.36 -4.79
C ARG A 149 3.69 -0.58 -3.62
N LYS A 150 4.56 -0.19 -2.70
CA LYS A 150 4.62 -0.80 -1.36
C LYS A 150 3.36 -0.43 -0.59
N TRP A 151 2.75 -1.44 0.01
CA TRP A 151 1.57 -1.28 0.87
C TRP A 151 2.00 -1.61 2.29
N GLU A 152 1.31 -1.04 3.26
CA GLU A 152 1.40 -1.52 4.63
C GLU A 152 0.47 -2.73 4.77
N GLY A 153 0.83 -3.76 5.51
CA GLY A 153 -0.02 -4.93 5.70
C GLY A 153 0.60 -6.02 6.54
N GLN A 154 -0.26 -6.92 7.02
CA GLN A 154 0.14 -8.05 7.85
C GLN A 154 -0.88 -9.19 7.77
N TYR A 155 -0.41 -10.45 7.84
CA TYR A 155 -1.30 -11.58 8.13
C TYR A 155 -1.66 -11.56 9.61
N VAL A 156 -2.95 -11.53 9.94
CA VAL A 156 -3.42 -11.71 11.32
C VAL A 156 -3.68 -13.18 11.65
N MET A 157 -3.89 -14.02 10.64
CA MET A 157 -3.92 -15.48 10.77
C MET A 157 -2.93 -16.09 9.78
N GLN A 158 -2.14 -17.06 10.23
CA GLN A 158 -1.27 -17.83 9.33
C GLN A 158 -1.99 -19.10 8.90
N ARG A 159 -1.92 -19.40 7.60
CA ARG A 159 -2.51 -20.60 7.01
C ARG A 159 -1.47 -21.43 6.29
N ALA A 160 -1.54 -22.75 6.43
CA ALA A 160 -0.79 -23.72 5.63
C ALA A 160 -1.78 -24.74 5.05
N HIS A 161 -1.72 -24.98 3.73
CA HIS A 161 -2.64 -25.90 3.04
C HIS A 161 -4.14 -25.58 3.31
N GLY A 162 -4.48 -24.28 3.42
CA GLY A 162 -5.84 -23.82 3.70
C GLY A 162 -6.27 -23.86 5.17
N GLN A 163 -5.53 -24.55 6.03
CA GLN A 163 -5.82 -24.65 7.47
C GLN A 163 -5.13 -23.53 8.25
N ILE A 164 -5.78 -23.04 9.30
CA ILE A 164 -5.19 -22.06 10.22
C ILE A 164 -4.12 -22.78 11.05
N VAL A 165 -2.87 -22.33 10.92
CA VAL A 165 -1.73 -22.83 11.73
C VAL A 165 -1.38 -21.87 12.85
N LYS A 166 -1.75 -20.58 12.74
CA LYS A 166 -1.72 -19.62 13.84
C LYS A 166 -2.94 -18.71 13.80
N ASN A 167 -3.62 -18.57 14.92
CA ASN A 167 -4.72 -17.63 15.11
C ASN A 167 -4.22 -16.20 15.35
N LYS A 168 -5.14 -15.27 15.60
CA LYS A 168 -4.85 -13.84 15.80
C LYS A 168 -4.02 -13.56 17.05
N GLU A 169 -4.28 -14.33 18.09
CA GLU A 169 -3.60 -14.21 19.38
C GLU A 169 -2.15 -14.67 19.27
N GLU A 170 -1.90 -15.73 18.50
CA GLU A 170 -0.59 -16.35 18.29
C GLU A 170 0.31 -15.57 17.33
N THR A 171 -0.25 -14.84 16.37
CA THR A 171 0.53 -13.99 15.45
C THR A 171 1.00 -12.70 16.11
N GLY A 172 0.28 -12.21 17.12
CA GLY A 172 0.53 -10.89 17.72
C GLY A 172 0.21 -9.72 16.78
N ALA A 173 -0.35 -9.97 15.60
CA ALA A 173 -0.63 -8.95 14.58
C ALA A 173 -1.73 -7.96 15.01
N CYS A 174 -2.50 -8.30 16.03
CA CYS A 174 -3.57 -7.47 16.60
C CYS A 174 -3.16 -6.70 17.87
N SER A 175 -1.87 -6.67 18.21
CA SER A 175 -1.34 -5.89 19.34
C SER A 175 -0.42 -4.78 18.84
N LEU A 176 -0.59 -3.56 19.37
CA LEU A 176 0.26 -2.42 18.99
C LEU A 176 1.74 -2.61 19.36
N ASP A 177 2.04 -3.50 20.30
CA ASP A 177 3.41 -3.79 20.72
C ASP A 177 4.14 -4.74 19.77
N THR A 178 3.39 -5.55 19.01
CA THR A 178 3.94 -6.62 18.17
C THR A 178 3.49 -6.56 16.71
N TRP A 179 2.53 -5.70 16.36
CA TRP A 179 2.13 -5.51 14.98
C TRP A 179 3.27 -4.92 14.17
N ASN A 180 3.36 -5.33 12.91
CA ASN A 180 4.36 -4.84 11.98
C ASN A 180 3.66 -4.46 10.68
N PRO A 181 3.31 -3.18 10.47
CA PRO A 181 2.65 -2.74 9.24
C PRO A 181 3.53 -2.90 8.01
N ASN A 182 4.84 -3.14 8.15
CA ASN A 182 5.76 -3.36 7.05
C ASN A 182 6.08 -4.85 6.84
N GLU A 183 5.35 -5.77 7.50
CA GLU A 183 5.57 -7.20 7.35
C GLU A 183 5.29 -7.67 5.91
N GLN A 184 4.20 -7.18 5.32
CA GLN A 184 3.83 -7.48 3.93
C GLN A 184 4.27 -6.32 3.06
N PRO A 185 5.42 -6.43 2.38
CA PRO A 185 6.09 -5.26 1.84
C PRO A 185 5.52 -4.79 0.49
N GLY A 186 4.57 -5.52 -0.11
CA GLY A 186 4.04 -5.29 -1.45
C GLY A 186 2.53 -5.44 -1.56
N GLN A 187 1.98 -5.10 -2.73
CA GLN A 187 0.56 -5.25 -3.02
C GLN A 187 0.17 -6.74 -3.07
N CYS A 188 -0.90 -7.12 -2.36
CA CYS A 188 -1.51 -8.45 -2.45
C CYS A 188 -2.94 -8.33 -2.98
N PHE A 189 -3.48 -9.46 -3.44
CA PHE A 189 -4.84 -9.55 -3.97
C PHE A 189 -5.72 -10.43 -3.08
N GLY A 190 -7.03 -10.43 -3.35
CA GLY A 190 -8.01 -11.24 -2.62
C GLY A 190 -8.58 -10.57 -1.35
N LEU A 191 -8.32 -9.28 -1.16
CA LEU A 191 -8.78 -8.51 0.02
C LEU A 191 -10.13 -7.80 -0.18
N GLY A 192 -10.72 -7.90 -1.38
CA GLY A 192 -12.01 -7.30 -1.71
C GLY A 192 -11.97 -5.77 -1.89
N ASP A 193 -13.11 -5.12 -1.69
CA ASP A 193 -13.27 -3.67 -1.86
C ASP A 193 -12.65 -2.86 -0.70
N VAL A 194 -12.40 -1.57 -0.98
CA VAL A 194 -11.97 -0.59 0.03
C VAL A 194 -12.95 -0.57 1.20
N LYS A 195 -12.43 -0.82 2.39
CA LYS A 195 -13.18 -0.89 3.65
C LYS A 195 -13.48 0.50 4.19
N LYS A 196 -14.70 0.66 4.67
CA LYS A 196 -15.22 1.89 5.26
C LYS A 196 -15.80 1.57 6.62
N THR A 197 -15.55 2.46 7.58
CA THR A 197 -16.20 2.40 8.89
C THR A 197 -17.42 3.32 8.93
N ARG A 198 -18.32 3.12 9.90
CA ARG A 198 -19.43 4.04 10.17
C ARG A 198 -19.04 4.99 11.30
N LYS A 199 -19.16 6.29 11.03
CA LYS A 199 -19.04 7.34 12.04
C LYS A 199 -20.19 8.33 11.83
N ASP A 200 -21.03 8.51 12.84
CA ASP A 200 -22.20 9.40 12.80
C ASP A 200 -23.14 9.12 11.60
N ASP A 201 -23.47 7.85 11.38
CA ASP A 201 -24.25 7.33 10.23
C ASP A 201 -23.64 7.59 8.84
N LYS A 202 -22.42 8.11 8.78
CA LYS A 202 -21.68 8.34 7.53
C LYS A 202 -20.62 7.27 7.35
N SER A 203 -20.48 6.82 6.11
CA SER A 203 -19.42 5.90 5.70
C SER A 203 -18.12 6.69 5.51
N VAL A 204 -17.12 6.40 6.35
CA VAL A 204 -15.81 7.08 6.36
C VAL A 204 -14.73 6.07 5.99
N LEU A 205 -13.81 6.47 5.11
CA LEU A 205 -12.64 5.67 4.74
C LEU A 205 -11.72 5.47 5.95
N LEU A 206 -11.23 4.26 6.12
CA LEU A 206 -10.13 3.97 7.06
C LEU A 206 -8.85 4.55 6.46
N ASN A 207 -8.32 5.60 7.08
CA ASN A 207 -7.29 6.47 6.51
C ASN A 207 -5.89 6.26 7.12
N SER A 208 -5.67 5.16 7.84
CA SER A 208 -4.34 4.77 8.33
C SER A 208 -4.23 3.25 8.40
N ALA A 209 -2.99 2.74 8.29
CA ALA A 209 -2.71 1.32 8.52
C ALA A 209 -3.16 0.86 9.91
N ARG A 210 -3.01 1.71 10.93
CA ARG A 210 -3.47 1.41 12.28
C ARG A 210 -4.97 1.19 12.33
N ALA A 211 -5.76 2.12 11.77
CA ALA A 211 -7.21 1.97 11.72
C ALA A 211 -7.63 0.74 10.89
N CYS A 212 -6.84 0.40 9.86
CA CYS A 212 -7.06 -0.79 9.05
C CYS A 212 -6.83 -2.09 9.83
N MET A 213 -5.70 -2.16 10.57
CA MET A 213 -5.40 -3.27 11.47
C MET A 213 -6.47 -3.43 12.54
N GLU A 214 -6.82 -2.35 13.23
CA GLU A 214 -7.83 -2.38 14.31
C GLU A 214 -9.19 -2.89 13.78
N ALA A 215 -9.61 -2.46 12.59
CA ALA A 215 -10.84 -2.91 11.95
C ALA A 215 -10.79 -4.41 11.57
N CYS A 216 -9.70 -4.87 10.96
CA CYS A 216 -9.52 -6.29 10.65
C CYS A 216 -9.51 -7.15 11.91
N CYS A 217 -8.81 -6.73 12.96
CA CYS A 217 -8.72 -7.48 14.22
C CYS A 217 -10.07 -7.61 14.93
N ALA A 218 -10.97 -6.63 14.77
CA ALA A 218 -12.32 -6.70 15.30
C ALA A 218 -13.25 -7.69 14.56
N GLU A 219 -12.96 -8.05 13.31
CA GLU A 219 -13.76 -9.01 12.54
C GLU A 219 -13.27 -10.45 12.72
N GLU A 220 -14.07 -11.33 13.33
CA GLU A 220 -13.71 -12.72 13.67
C GLU A 220 -12.90 -13.44 12.58
N ASP A 221 -13.38 -13.42 11.34
CA ASP A 221 -12.80 -14.14 10.21
C ASP A 221 -11.69 -13.40 9.45
N CYS A 222 -11.29 -12.20 9.87
CA CYS A 222 -10.20 -11.50 9.19
C CYS A 222 -8.88 -12.27 9.33
N GLY A 223 -8.21 -12.53 8.20
CA GLY A 223 -6.95 -13.27 8.12
C GLY A 223 -5.77 -12.42 7.69
N ALA A 224 -6.03 -11.30 7.00
CA ALA A 224 -5.01 -10.35 6.59
C ALA A 224 -5.61 -8.97 6.29
N TRP A 225 -4.79 -7.94 6.41
CA TRP A 225 -5.12 -6.57 6.03
C TRP A 225 -3.97 -5.93 5.25
N GLN A 226 -4.32 -4.95 4.41
CA GLN A 226 -3.39 -4.04 3.78
C GLN A 226 -3.96 -2.62 3.70
N PHE A 227 -3.08 -1.63 3.71
CA PHE A 227 -3.42 -0.23 3.64
C PHE A 227 -2.49 0.50 2.66
N GLN A 228 -3.08 1.39 1.88
CA GLN A 228 -2.37 2.31 1.00
C GLN A 228 -2.98 3.70 1.17
N SER A 229 -2.14 4.72 1.39
CA SER A 229 -2.59 6.06 1.81
C SER A 229 -3.45 6.85 0.82
N GLY A 230 -3.39 6.50 -0.47
CA GLY A 230 -4.24 7.08 -1.53
C GLY A 230 -5.49 6.26 -1.86
N LEU A 231 -5.55 4.97 -1.51
CA LEU A 231 -6.67 4.07 -1.82
C LEU A 231 -7.52 3.72 -0.60
N GLY A 232 -6.89 3.56 0.55
CA GLY A 232 -7.52 3.20 1.81
C GLY A 232 -7.13 1.80 2.30
N CYS A 233 -8.04 1.22 3.08
CA CYS A 233 -7.85 -0.05 3.76
C CYS A 233 -8.54 -1.19 3.02
N PHE A 234 -7.90 -2.36 3.00
CA PHE A 234 -8.40 -3.60 2.44
C PHE A 234 -8.14 -4.71 3.45
N TYR A 235 -9.12 -5.56 3.73
CA TYR A 235 -8.90 -6.72 4.60
C TYR A 235 -9.90 -7.83 4.29
N HIS A 236 -9.49 -9.08 4.49
CA HIS A 236 -10.30 -10.26 4.25
C HIS A 236 -9.74 -11.48 4.99
N ALA A 237 -10.43 -12.62 4.91
CA ALA A 237 -9.99 -13.88 5.51
C ALA A 237 -8.71 -14.46 4.90
N ARG A 238 -8.35 -14.02 3.69
CA ARG A 238 -7.22 -14.51 2.90
C ARG A 238 -6.69 -13.39 2.01
N MET A 239 -5.39 -13.42 1.75
CA MET A 239 -4.78 -12.71 0.62
C MET A 239 -3.89 -13.68 -0.17
N HIS A 240 -3.63 -13.36 -1.43
CA HIS A 240 -2.82 -14.17 -2.33
C HIS A 240 -2.13 -13.30 -3.38
N GLY A 241 -1.17 -13.87 -4.10
CA GLY A 241 -0.49 -13.16 -5.19
C GLY A 241 0.23 -11.90 -4.74
N CYS A 242 0.81 -11.92 -3.53
CA CYS A 242 1.60 -10.82 -3.01
C CYS A 242 2.84 -10.61 -3.90
N ILE A 243 3.11 -9.35 -4.26
CA ILE A 243 4.32 -8.98 -4.97
C ILE A 243 5.54 -9.19 -4.06
N ASP A 244 6.50 -9.99 -4.52
CA ASP A 244 7.80 -10.15 -3.84
C ASP A 244 8.59 -8.84 -3.94
N THR A 245 9.11 -8.38 -2.81
CA THR A 245 9.76 -7.08 -2.68
C THR A 245 11.27 -7.17 -2.53
N SER A 246 11.81 -8.37 -2.70
CA SER A 246 13.25 -8.59 -2.77
C SER A 246 13.89 -7.71 -3.87
N ASP A 247 13.15 -7.48 -4.96
CA ASP A 247 13.51 -6.57 -6.04
C ASP A 247 12.66 -5.29 -6.01
N PRO A 248 13.22 -4.09 -5.81
CA PRO A 248 12.46 -2.85 -5.85
C PRO A 248 11.90 -2.50 -7.24
N THR A 249 12.43 -3.05 -8.35
CA THR A 249 11.93 -2.73 -9.70
C THR A 249 10.52 -3.24 -9.94
N VAL A 250 10.04 -4.20 -9.13
CA VAL A 250 8.64 -4.69 -9.18
C VAL A 250 7.63 -3.58 -8.89
N PHE A 251 8.07 -2.51 -8.21
CA PHE A 251 7.27 -1.32 -7.90
C PHE A 251 7.44 -0.19 -8.92
N GLU A 252 8.26 -0.37 -9.95
CA GLU A 252 8.31 0.58 -11.04
C GLU A 252 6.99 0.49 -11.83
N PRO A 253 6.44 1.64 -12.23
CA PRO A 253 5.25 1.68 -13.07
C PRO A 253 5.55 1.01 -14.42
N PHE A 254 4.53 0.37 -14.98
CA PHE A 254 4.56 0.06 -16.40
C PHE A 254 4.38 1.34 -17.22
N VAL A 255 4.94 1.34 -18.44
CA VAL A 255 4.53 2.26 -19.48
C VAL A 255 3.70 1.46 -20.48
N GLY A 256 2.48 1.89 -20.75
CA GLY A 256 1.60 1.15 -21.63
C GLY A 256 0.42 1.97 -22.14
N ARG A 257 -0.16 1.49 -23.23
CA ARG A 257 -1.33 2.07 -23.89
C ARG A 257 -2.27 0.99 -24.38
N ARG A 258 -3.49 1.42 -24.65
CA ARG A 258 -4.53 0.65 -25.32
C ARG A 258 -5.01 1.40 -26.55
N LYS A 259 -5.20 0.68 -27.66
CA LYS A 259 -5.80 1.19 -28.90
C LYS A 259 -7.30 1.47 -28.72
N PHE A 260 -7.84 2.43 -29.46
CA PHE A 260 -9.28 2.60 -29.57
C PHE A 260 -9.92 1.43 -30.34
N ARG A 261 -11.04 0.90 -29.85
CA ARG A 261 -11.85 -0.11 -30.54
C ARG A 261 -13.26 0.42 -30.73
N SER A 262 -13.66 0.60 -31.99
CA SER A 262 -15.01 1.08 -32.34
C SER A 262 -16.14 0.16 -31.86
N SER A 263 -15.84 -1.12 -31.63
CA SER A 263 -16.80 -2.11 -31.14
C SER A 263 -17.11 -2.01 -29.64
N ARG A 264 -16.58 -1.01 -28.92
CA ARG A 264 -16.68 -0.92 -27.47
C ARG A 264 -17.22 0.41 -26.98
N GLU A 265 -18.17 0.30 -26.05
CA GLU A 265 -18.64 1.41 -25.24
C GLU A 265 -17.79 1.46 -23.96
N TYR A 266 -16.97 2.51 -23.84
CA TYR A 266 -16.08 2.71 -22.70
C TYR A 266 -16.82 3.48 -21.62
N VAL A 267 -17.63 2.78 -20.81
CA VAL A 267 -18.47 3.38 -19.76
C VAL A 267 -18.22 2.77 -18.38
N ASP A 268 -18.50 3.55 -17.34
CA ASP A 268 -18.47 3.12 -15.95
C ASP A 268 -19.71 2.27 -15.58
N MET A 269 -19.74 1.74 -14.35
CA MET A 269 -20.87 0.96 -13.82
C MET A 269 -22.21 1.71 -13.84
N LYS A 270 -22.21 3.02 -14.02
CA LYS A 270 -23.38 3.91 -14.09
C LYS A 270 -23.70 4.36 -15.52
N GLY A 271 -23.00 3.86 -16.52
CA GLY A 271 -23.19 4.20 -17.94
C GLY A 271 -22.63 5.56 -18.36
N LYS A 272 -21.75 6.17 -17.55
CA LYS A 272 -21.07 7.43 -17.92
C LYS A 272 -19.79 7.12 -18.70
N PRO A 273 -19.34 7.98 -19.62
CA PRO A 273 -18.05 7.81 -20.29
C PRO A 273 -16.94 7.59 -19.27
N TRP A 274 -16.23 6.47 -19.41
CA TRP A 274 -15.08 6.15 -18.58
C TRP A 274 -13.89 7.01 -19.01
N SER A 275 -13.24 7.61 -18.03
CA SER A 275 -11.96 8.29 -18.21
C SER A 275 -11.10 7.94 -17.01
N GLN A 276 -9.85 7.53 -17.25
CA GLN A 276 -8.87 7.42 -16.17
C GLN A 276 -8.57 8.84 -15.69
N LYS A 277 -9.27 9.30 -14.65
CA LYS A 277 -8.88 10.50 -13.92
C LYS A 277 -7.81 10.08 -12.93
N LEU A 278 -6.55 10.29 -13.31
CA LEU A 278 -5.46 10.28 -12.35
C LEU A 278 -5.60 11.56 -11.52
N GLU A 279 -6.42 11.51 -10.46
CA GLU A 279 -6.46 12.55 -9.43
C GLU A 279 -5.26 12.43 -8.49
#